data_AF-A0A7Y8SWJ1-F1
#
_entry.id   AF-A0A7Y8SWJ1-F1
#
_cell.length_a   1.000
_cell.length_b   1.000
_cell.length_c   1.000
_cell.angle_alpha   90.00
_cell.angle_beta   90.00
_cell.angle_gamma   90.00
#
_symmetry.space_group_name_H-M   'P 1'
#
loop_
_entity.id
_entity.type
_entity.pdbx_description
1 polymer ?
#
loop_
_entity_poly.entity_id
_entity_poly.type
_entity_poly.pdbx_seq_one_letter_code
_entity_poly.pdbx_strand_id
1 'polypeptide(L)'
;MIRRKYWRSAGAAAVFVAIVGLAGCGQQQQQQQQSAPPPPAVTVAAPTQRTITDFDEYVGRFVAVDSVEVRARVSGYLESIHFKDGQMVKEGDLLFTIDKRPFQTALDQAKATLQKARAE
;
A
#
# COMPACT_ATOMS: atom_id res chain seq x y z
N MET A 1 1.83 124.68 -27.04
CA MET A 1 2.74 123.73 -27.72
C MET A 1 2.74 122.42 -26.92
N ILE A 2 1.96 121.40 -27.33
CA ILE A 2 2.39 120.13 -27.99
C ILE A 2 3.14 119.22 -26.98
N ARG A 3 2.63 118.11 -26.39
CA ARG A 3 2.01 116.88 -26.96
C ARG A 3 1.15 116.09 -25.94
N ARG A 4 -0.17 116.01 -26.17
CA ARG A 4 -1.14 115.06 -25.58
C ARG A 4 -1.23 113.81 -26.49
N LYS A 5 -0.41 112.75 -26.37
CA LYS A 5 -0.59 111.57 -27.27
C LYS A 5 0.08 110.22 -26.95
N TYR A 6 0.20 109.76 -25.69
CA TYR A 6 0.73 108.38 -25.44
C TYR A 6 0.01 107.56 -24.35
N TRP A 7 -1.16 108.00 -23.88
CA TRP A 7 -1.87 107.38 -22.75
C TRP A 7 -3.05 106.46 -23.16
N ARG A 8 -2.99 105.83 -24.34
CA ARG A 8 -4.09 104.97 -24.85
C ARG A 8 -3.68 103.56 -25.29
N SER A 9 -2.40 103.21 -25.27
CA SER A 9 -1.91 101.93 -25.82
C SER A 9 -1.35 100.93 -24.80
N ALA A 10 -1.22 101.30 -23.52
CA ALA A 10 -0.67 100.39 -22.50
C ALA A 10 -1.69 99.39 -21.92
N GLY A 11 -3.00 99.64 -22.04
CA GLY A 11 -4.05 98.75 -21.51
C GLY A 11 -4.23 97.44 -22.31
N ALA A 12 -3.83 97.41 -23.59
CA ALA A 12 -4.06 96.27 -24.47
C ALA A 12 -3.07 95.11 -24.24
N ALA A 13 -1.84 95.39 -23.77
CA ALA A 13 -0.82 94.37 -23.57
C ALA A 13 -1.08 93.50 -22.32
N ALA A 14 -1.70 94.06 -21.28
CA ALA A 14 -2.00 93.33 -20.04
C ALA A 14 -3.15 92.32 -20.20
N VAL A 15 -4.11 92.60 -21.10
CA VAL A 15 -5.26 91.72 -21.33
C VAL A 15 -4.86 90.47 -22.13
N PHE A 16 -3.91 90.58 -23.05
CA PHE A 16 -3.47 89.45 -23.88
C PHE A 16 -2.71 88.39 -23.07
N VAL A 17 -1.92 88.80 -22.06
CA VAL A 17 -1.19 87.89 -21.17
C VAL A 17 -2.13 87.11 -20.24
N ALA A 18 -3.23 87.74 -19.80
CA ALA A 18 -4.23 87.08 -18.94
C ALA A 18 -5.02 85.98 -19.68
N ILE A 19 -5.28 86.15 -20.98
CA ILE A 19 -6.04 85.19 -21.79
C ILE A 19 -5.23 83.91 -22.07
N VAL A 20 -3.90 84.03 -22.26
CA VAL A 20 -3.03 82.87 -22.50
C VAL A 20 -2.84 82.01 -21.24
N GLY A 21 -2.90 82.60 -20.04
CA GLY A 21 -2.81 81.87 -18.77
C GLY A 21 -4.02 80.98 -18.47
N LEU A 22 -5.21 81.34 -18.96
CA LEU A 22 -6.45 80.57 -18.75
C LEU A 22 -6.60 79.37 -19.71
N ALA A 23 -5.85 79.34 -20.83
CA ALA A 23 -5.89 78.23 -21.78
C ALA A 23 -5.05 77.00 -21.35
N GLY A 24 -4.27 77.10 -20.27
CA GLY A 24 -3.44 76.00 -19.74
C GLY A 24 -4.11 75.12 -18.69
N CYS A 25 -5.23 75.56 -18.09
CA CYS A 25 -5.99 74.77 -17.11
C CYS A 25 -7.12 74.01 -17.82
N GLY A 26 -6.74 73.01 -18.62
CA GLY A 26 -7.70 72.22 -19.40
C GLY A 26 -7.16 70.86 -19.81
N GLN A 27 -6.43 70.16 -18.94
CA GLN A 27 -6.04 68.77 -19.17
C GLN A 27 -6.92 67.84 -18.33
N GLN A 28 -8.12 67.60 -18.84
CA GLN A 28 -9.02 66.56 -18.38
C GLN A 28 -8.55 65.22 -18.96
N GLN A 29 -7.71 64.48 -18.23
CA GLN A 29 -7.28 63.14 -18.60
C GLN A 29 -7.72 62.13 -17.51
N GLN A 30 -8.91 61.58 -17.77
CA GLN A 30 -9.44 60.27 -17.40
C GLN A 30 -8.78 59.53 -16.23
N GLN A 31 -9.52 59.45 -15.11
CA GLN A 31 -9.37 58.36 -14.15
C GLN A 31 -9.67 57.03 -14.87
N GLN A 32 -8.64 56.23 -15.13
CA GLN A 32 -8.82 54.82 -15.43
C GLN A 32 -9.27 54.13 -14.14
N GLN A 33 -10.50 53.62 -14.12
CA GLN A 33 -10.94 52.63 -13.15
C GLN A 33 -9.97 51.44 -13.22
N GLN A 34 -9.09 51.29 -12.22
CA GLN A 34 -8.37 50.05 -11.99
C GLN A 34 -9.40 49.02 -11.51
N SER A 35 -9.89 48.21 -12.46
CA SER A 35 -10.58 46.97 -12.15
C SER A 35 -9.63 46.08 -11.35
N ALA A 36 -10.10 45.62 -10.19
CA ALA A 36 -9.38 44.65 -9.37
C ALA A 36 -9.04 43.42 -10.22
N PRO A 37 -7.82 42.85 -10.10
CA PRO A 37 -7.43 41.69 -10.88
C PRO A 37 -8.41 40.54 -10.62
N PRO A 38 -8.83 39.80 -11.68
CA PRO A 38 -9.76 38.70 -11.53
C PRO A 38 -9.17 37.65 -10.58
N PRO A 39 -10.01 37.00 -9.75
CA PRO A 39 -9.55 36.00 -8.80
C PRO A 39 -8.78 34.88 -9.54
N PRO A 40 -7.71 34.36 -8.93
CA PRO A 40 -6.88 33.33 -9.56
C PRO A 40 -7.73 32.10 -9.85
N ALA A 41 -7.64 31.59 -11.08
CA ALA A 41 -8.32 30.37 -11.48
C ALA A 41 -7.70 29.18 -10.75
N VAL A 42 -8.52 28.42 -10.03
CA VAL A 42 -8.11 27.20 -9.33
C VAL A 42 -8.78 25.99 -9.98
N THR A 43 -8.01 24.92 -10.13
CA THR A 43 -8.51 23.65 -10.66
C THR A 43 -9.27 22.91 -9.56
N VAL A 44 -10.54 22.58 -9.82
CA VAL A 44 -11.38 21.82 -8.90
C VAL A 44 -11.87 20.53 -9.56
N ALA A 45 -12.11 19.50 -8.75
CA ALA A 45 -12.68 18.23 -9.18
C ALA A 45 -13.88 17.86 -8.30
N ALA A 46 -14.93 17.32 -8.91
CA ALA A 46 -16.14 16.88 -8.20
C ALA A 46 -15.92 15.50 -7.55
N PRO A 47 -16.32 15.30 -6.27
CA PRO A 47 -16.18 14.01 -5.61
C PRO A 47 -17.13 12.97 -6.23
N THR A 48 -16.61 11.77 -6.51
CA THR A 48 -17.42 10.62 -6.96
C THR A 48 -17.60 9.67 -5.79
N GLN A 49 -18.84 9.33 -5.43
CA GLN A 49 -19.13 8.28 -4.46
C GLN A 49 -19.12 6.92 -5.14
N ARG A 50 -18.41 5.97 -4.54
CA ARG A 50 -18.40 4.57 -4.96
C ARG A 50 -18.45 3.70 -3.71
N THR A 51 -19.21 2.62 -3.78
CA THR A 51 -19.18 1.59 -2.74
C THR A 51 -17.89 0.82 -2.88
N ILE A 52 -17.08 0.82 -1.83
CA ILE A 52 -15.84 0.05 -1.72
C ILE A 52 -16.09 -1.04 -0.68
N THR A 53 -15.63 -2.26 -0.97
CA THR A 53 -15.58 -3.34 0.00
C THR A 53 -14.21 -3.34 0.64
N ASP A 54 -14.16 -3.24 1.97
CA ASP A 54 -12.92 -3.41 2.72
C ASP A 54 -12.59 -4.90 2.82
N PHE A 55 -11.34 -5.24 2.52
CA PHE A 55 -10.81 -6.60 2.63
C PHE A 55 -9.75 -6.62 3.73
N ASP A 56 -9.87 -7.61 4.60
CA ASP A 56 -8.84 -7.92 5.58
C ASP A 56 -7.94 -9.04 5.05
N GLU A 57 -6.63 -8.83 5.11
CA GLU A 57 -5.64 -9.83 4.76
C GLU A 57 -4.99 -10.41 6.02
N TYR A 58 -5.02 -11.73 6.13
CA TYR A 58 -4.42 -12.43 7.25
C TYR A 58 -3.36 -13.40 6.74
N VAL A 59 -2.17 -13.34 7.35
CA VAL A 59 -1.12 -14.33 7.10
C VAL A 59 -1.44 -15.61 7.86
N GLY A 60 -1.38 -16.74 7.16
CA GLY A 60 -1.64 -18.07 7.72
C GLY A 60 -0.60 -19.07 7.27
N ARG A 61 -0.50 -20.20 7.98
CA ARG A 61 0.36 -21.33 7.63
C ARG A 61 -0.47 -22.59 7.48
N PHE A 62 -0.18 -23.37 6.44
CA PHE A 62 -0.76 -24.69 6.28
C PHE A 62 -0.10 -25.69 7.23
N VAL A 63 -0.93 -26.51 7.86
CA VAL A 63 -0.52 -27.64 8.70
C VAL A 63 -1.22 -28.91 8.21
N ALA A 64 -0.59 -30.06 8.44
CA ALA A 64 -1.25 -31.34 8.15
C ALA A 64 -2.48 -31.49 9.06
N VAL A 65 -3.59 -31.99 8.50
CA VAL A 65 -4.80 -32.30 9.28
C VAL A 65 -4.48 -33.35 10.34
N ASP A 66 -3.80 -34.42 9.90
CA ASP A 66 -3.30 -35.49 10.75
C ASP A 66 -1.80 -35.70 10.46
N SER A 67 -1.02 -35.87 11.53
CA SER A 67 0.40 -36.17 11.44
C SER A 67 0.74 -37.25 12.45
N VAL A 68 1.38 -38.32 11.98
CA VAL A 68 1.77 -39.46 12.81
C VAL A 68 3.26 -39.74 12.66
N GLU A 69 3.94 -39.92 13.79
CA GLU A 69 5.33 -40.35 13.83
C GLU A 69 5.37 -41.87 14.05
N VAL A 70 5.90 -42.61 13.08
CA VAL A 70 6.00 -44.07 13.16
C VAL A 70 7.25 -44.44 13.96
N ARG A 71 7.07 -45.11 15.10
CA ARG A 71 8.15 -45.57 15.99
C ARG A 71 8.13 -47.08 16.17
N ALA A 72 9.32 -47.68 16.26
CA ALA A 72 9.45 -49.08 16.59
C ALA A 72 9.00 -49.34 18.05
N ARG A 73 8.09 -50.30 18.24
CA ARG A 73 7.61 -50.72 19.57
C ARG A 73 8.55 -51.68 20.28
N VAL A 74 9.46 -52.30 19.53
CA VAL A 74 10.40 -53.31 20.02
C VAL A 74 11.81 -52.95 19.57
N SER A 75 12.80 -53.28 20.38
CA SER A 75 14.21 -53.17 20.01
C SER A 75 14.61 -54.29 19.07
N GLY A 76 15.35 -53.97 18.01
CA GLY A 76 15.89 -54.97 17.09
C GLY A 76 16.62 -54.31 15.93
N TYR A 77 17.24 -55.13 15.10
CA TYR A 77 17.89 -54.67 13.88
C TYR A 77 16.86 -54.50 12.76
N LEU A 78 16.99 -53.41 12.00
CA LEU A 78 16.17 -53.18 10.81
C LEU A 78 16.63 -54.13 9.70
N GLU A 79 15.71 -54.95 9.20
CA GLU A 79 15.96 -55.93 8.13
C GLU A 79 15.67 -55.33 6.76
N SER A 80 14.53 -54.65 6.60
CA SER A 80 14.13 -54.05 5.31
C SER A 80 13.15 -52.88 5.48
N ILE A 81 13.18 -51.99 4.48
CA ILE A 81 12.26 -50.86 4.29
C ILE A 81 11.43 -51.15 3.04
N HIS A 82 10.10 -51.00 3.14
CA HIS A 82 9.14 -51.44 2.11
C HIS A 82 8.41 -50.28 1.40
N PHE A 83 8.90 -49.06 1.55
CA PHE A 83 8.34 -47.89 0.87
C PHE A 83 9.46 -47.03 0.28
N LYS A 84 9.08 -46.15 -0.64
CA LYS A 84 9.95 -45.10 -1.19
C LYS A 84 9.58 -43.75 -0.60
N ASP A 85 10.55 -42.86 -0.48
CA ASP A 85 10.30 -41.51 0.03
C ASP A 85 9.25 -40.78 -0.81
N GLY A 86 8.26 -40.17 -0.14
CA GLY A 86 7.13 -39.49 -0.78
C GLY A 86 6.05 -40.41 -1.35
N GLN A 87 6.18 -41.73 -1.20
CA GLN A 87 5.15 -42.67 -1.62
C GLN A 87 3.88 -42.54 -0.75
N MET A 88 2.72 -42.58 -1.40
CA MET A 88 1.43 -42.72 -0.71
C MET A 88 1.30 -44.14 -0.15
N VAL A 89 1.15 -44.24 1.17
CA VAL A 89 0.93 -45.50 1.89
C VAL A 89 -0.44 -45.47 2.58
N LYS A 90 -1.04 -46.64 2.77
CA LYS A 90 -2.33 -46.81 3.45
C LYS A 90 -2.11 -47.36 4.85
N GLU A 91 -3.14 -47.22 5.68
CA GLU A 91 -3.16 -47.88 6.98
C GLU A 91 -3.03 -49.40 6.83
N GLY A 92 -2.17 -50.00 7.65
CA GLY A 92 -1.91 -51.44 7.63
C GLY A 92 -0.80 -51.88 6.66
N ASP A 93 -0.29 -50.97 5.82
CA ASP A 93 0.83 -51.30 4.94
C ASP A 93 2.10 -51.63 5.75
N LEU A 94 2.83 -52.65 5.30
CA LEU A 94 4.12 -53.00 5.88
C LEU A 94 5.13 -51.93 5.46
N LEU A 95 5.63 -51.17 6.43
CA LEU A 95 6.62 -50.11 6.18
C LEU A 95 8.05 -50.58 6.49
N PHE A 96 8.21 -51.30 7.60
CA PHE A 96 9.52 -51.74 8.10
C PHE A 96 9.43 -53.18 8.59
N THR A 97 10.45 -53.98 8.29
CA THR A 97 10.64 -55.30 8.90
C THR A 97 11.82 -55.23 9.86
N ILE A 98 11.58 -55.63 11.11
CA ILE A 98 12.62 -55.85 12.11
C ILE A 98 13.00 -57.34 12.09
N ASP A 99 14.28 -57.65 12.28
CA ASP A 99 14.80 -59.02 12.33
C ASP A 99 14.00 -59.86 13.33
N LYS A 100 13.36 -60.91 12.81
CA LYS A 100 12.44 -61.77 13.55
C LYS A 100 13.15 -62.86 14.34
N ARG A 101 14.42 -63.17 14.06
CA ARG A 101 15.12 -64.34 14.63
C ARG A 101 15.10 -64.36 16.16
N PRO A 102 15.42 -63.26 16.88
CA PRO A 102 15.40 -63.27 18.35
C PRO A 102 13.98 -63.50 18.90
N PHE A 103 12.97 -62.92 18.25
CA PHE A 103 11.58 -63.07 18.66
C PHE A 103 11.05 -64.48 18.39
N GLN A 104 11.44 -65.08 17.27
CA GLN A 104 11.06 -66.43 16.91
C GLN A 104 11.66 -67.44 17.90
N THR A 105 12.96 -67.31 18.22
CA THR A 105 13.61 -68.16 19.22
C THR A 105 12.95 -68.04 20.59
N ALA A 106 12.64 -66.82 21.05
CA ALA A 106 11.96 -66.60 22.33
C ALA A 106 10.55 -67.23 22.35
N LEU A 107 9.82 -67.11 21.25
CA LEU A 107 8.50 -67.70 21.09
C LEU A 107 8.54 -69.23 21.08
N ASP A 108 9.52 -69.83 20.38
CA ASP A 108 9.68 -71.28 20.33
C ASP A 108 10.07 -71.84 21.71
N GLN A 109 10.92 -71.13 22.45
CA GLN A 109 11.26 -71.49 23.82
C GLN A 109 10.04 -71.41 24.75
N ALA A 110 9.25 -70.33 24.68
CA ALA A 110 8.03 -70.20 25.47
C ALA A 110 7.00 -71.29 25.14
N LYS A 111 6.86 -71.66 23.86
CA LYS A 111 6.01 -72.77 23.43
C LYS A 111 6.49 -74.09 24.00
N ALA A 112 7.79 -74.39 23.95
CA ALA A 112 8.35 -75.62 24.51
C ALA A 112 8.07 -75.73 26.03
N THR A 113 8.27 -74.64 26.78
CA THR A 113 7.94 -74.58 28.21
C THR A 113 6.45 -74.83 28.45
N LEU A 114 5.57 -74.22 27.65
CA LEU A 114 4.13 -74.42 27.77
C LEU A 114 3.70 -75.85 27.42
N GLN A 115 4.33 -76.49 26.43
CA GLN A 115 4.03 -77.90 26.11
C GLN A 115 4.47 -78.83 27.23
N LYS A 116 5.65 -78.58 27.81
CA LYS A 116 6.11 -79.34 28.98
C LYS A 116 5.12 -79.23 30.14
N ALA A 117 4.68 -78.02 30.47
CA ALA A 117 3.74 -77.78 31.57
C ALA A 117 2.32 -78.33 31.31
N ARG A 118 1.94 -78.58 30.06
CA ARG A 118 0.66 -79.22 29.71
C ARG A 118 0.74 -80.75 29.73
N ALA A 119 1.95 -81.30 29.65
CA ALA A 119 2.20 -82.74 29.67
C ALA A 119 2.44 -83.26 31.09
N GLU A 120 2.75 -82.36 32.03
CA GLU A 120 2.70 -82.57 33.49
C GLU A 120 1.26 -82.47 33.99
#